data_AF-X1GH90-F1
#
_entry.id   AF-X1GH90-F1
#
_cell.length_a   1.000
_cell.length_b   1.000
_cell.length_c   1.000
_cell.angle_alpha   90.00
_cell.angle_beta   90.00
_cell.angle_gamma   90.00
#
_symmetry.space_group_name_H-M   'P 1'
#
loop_
_entity.id
_entity.type
_entity.pdbx_description
1 polymer ?
#
loop_
_entity_poly.entity_id
_entity_poly.type
_entity_poly.pdbx_seq_one_letter_code
_entity_poly.pdbx_strand_id
1 'polypeptide(L)'
;DVLMFGGVEIHQAKEDFIAAGKLYPAGSFIVKMSQPYKPYAQALLEKQKYPNIRQYPGGPPVPPYDNAGWTLPLQMGVSCDRIENTFEVKLEKLAKVPYPSTAFQAKSSPYIVLDSRQNASYSVAFTLLKQKPEMYRSKETIKEKAFKAAAGSFIVKNTPIVQKLLSGLLEKWHLKAYGLESISNIPKTSLKNPRIGLYQSWASNMDEGWTRYVFDDLGVPYKTLHNKDFKGTQKGKTKKKVDLKSNYDVIVFADESHQIIKTGKPDPTSRWARYFTDPPPEY
;
A
#
# COMPACT_ATOMS: atom_id res chain seq x y z
N ASP A 1 15.60 3.52 -2.74
CA ASP A 1 16.30 3.04 -1.54
C ASP A 1 16.61 1.55 -1.55
N VAL A 2 15.66 0.65 -1.83
CA VAL A 2 15.87 -0.82 -1.82
C VAL A 2 17.13 -1.30 -2.55
N LEU A 3 17.35 -0.84 -3.78
CA LEU A 3 18.54 -1.20 -4.56
C LEU A 3 19.84 -0.73 -3.90
N MET A 4 19.89 0.51 -3.40
CA MET A 4 21.05 1.06 -2.70
C MET A 4 21.31 0.36 -1.37
N PHE A 5 20.25 -0.03 -0.65
CA PHE A 5 20.37 -0.85 0.56
C PHE A 5 21.04 -2.20 0.27
N GLY A 6 20.74 -2.80 -0.88
CA GLY A 6 21.43 -4.00 -1.38
C GLY A 6 22.80 -3.75 -2.02
N GLY A 7 23.36 -2.54 -1.92
CA GLY A 7 24.69 -2.19 -2.42
C GLY A 7 24.76 -1.73 -3.88
N VAL A 8 23.62 -1.64 -4.58
CA VAL A 8 23.60 -1.21 -5.99
C VAL A 8 23.89 0.28 -6.09
N GLU A 9 24.89 0.61 -6.88
CA GLU A 9 25.25 1.98 -7.22
C GLU A 9 24.27 2.55 -8.25
N ILE A 10 23.69 3.69 -7.91
CA ILE A 10 22.75 4.42 -8.75
C ILE A 10 23.33 5.78 -9.10
N HIS A 11 23.20 6.16 -10.36
CA HIS A 11 23.59 7.46 -10.87
C HIS A 11 22.36 8.26 -11.30
N GLN A 12 22.51 9.57 -11.40
CA GLN A 12 21.50 10.46 -11.96
C GLN A 12 22.10 11.23 -13.14
N ALA A 13 21.35 11.29 -14.25
CA ALA A 13 21.71 12.11 -15.40
C ALA A 13 21.61 13.60 -15.06
N LYS A 14 22.63 14.39 -15.43
CA LYS A 14 22.66 15.85 -15.21
C LYS A 14 22.14 16.66 -16.39
N GLU A 15 21.92 16.01 -17.51
CA GLU A 15 21.42 16.59 -18.74
C GLU A 15 20.50 15.58 -19.44
N ASP A 16 19.72 16.08 -20.39
CA ASP A 16 18.93 15.23 -21.27
C ASP A 16 19.86 14.39 -22.14
N PHE A 17 19.51 13.13 -22.40
CA PHE A 17 20.33 12.24 -23.23
C PHE A 17 19.46 11.28 -24.05
N ILE A 18 20.05 10.74 -25.13
CA ILE A 18 19.39 9.75 -25.97
C ILE A 18 20.08 8.40 -25.75
N ALA A 19 19.28 7.38 -25.46
CA ALA A 19 19.75 5.99 -25.37
C ALA A 19 18.72 5.06 -26.03
N ALA A 20 19.20 4.08 -26.79
CA ALA A 20 18.34 3.14 -27.54
C ALA A 20 17.22 3.83 -28.38
N GLY A 21 17.51 4.99 -28.96
CA GLY A 21 16.54 5.76 -29.77
C GLY A 21 15.46 6.49 -28.98
N LYS A 22 15.56 6.58 -27.64
CA LYS A 22 14.63 7.27 -26.76
C LYS A 22 15.32 8.42 -26.02
N LEU A 23 14.63 9.55 -25.91
CA LEU A 23 15.05 10.69 -25.11
C LEU A 23 14.71 10.45 -23.63
N TYR A 24 15.68 10.67 -22.76
CA TYR A 24 15.56 10.62 -21.31
C TYR A 24 15.90 12.00 -20.73
N PRO A 25 15.05 12.58 -19.87
CA PRO A 25 15.30 13.89 -19.31
C PRO A 25 16.40 13.86 -18.24
N ALA A 26 17.02 15.01 -17.99
CA ALA A 26 17.84 15.26 -16.81
C ALA A 26 17.08 14.83 -15.54
N GLY A 27 17.79 14.23 -14.59
CA GLY A 27 17.21 13.64 -13.39
C GLY A 27 16.85 12.16 -13.51
N SER A 28 16.92 11.56 -14.70
CA SER A 28 16.73 10.11 -14.88
C SER A 28 17.73 9.28 -14.07
N PHE A 29 17.25 8.22 -13.42
CA PHE A 29 18.08 7.30 -12.66
C PHE A 29 18.70 6.24 -13.56
N ILE A 30 20.00 5.99 -13.39
CA ILE A 30 20.80 5.09 -14.22
C ILE A 30 21.52 4.10 -13.31
N VAL A 31 21.23 2.81 -13.52
CA VAL A 31 21.91 1.70 -12.83
C VAL A 31 22.88 1.07 -13.82
N LYS A 32 24.17 1.36 -13.65
CA LYS A 32 25.21 0.75 -14.50
C LYS A 32 25.36 -0.72 -14.15
N MET A 33 25.39 -1.61 -15.14
CA MET A 33 25.61 -3.04 -14.89
C MET A 33 27.10 -3.40 -14.72
N SER A 34 28.02 -2.44 -14.95
CA SER A 34 29.45 -2.58 -14.70
C SER A 34 29.80 -2.40 -13.21
N GLN A 35 29.17 -3.18 -12.33
CA GLN A 35 29.39 -3.14 -10.88
C GLN A 35 29.24 -4.55 -10.25
N PRO A 36 29.86 -4.82 -9.09
CA PRO A 36 29.80 -6.14 -8.44
C PRO A 36 28.37 -6.62 -8.13
N TYR A 37 27.46 -5.70 -7.82
CA TYR A 37 26.07 -5.99 -7.47
C TYR A 37 25.13 -6.14 -8.69
N LYS A 38 25.69 -6.30 -9.91
CA LYS A 38 24.92 -6.55 -11.14
C LYS A 38 23.88 -7.67 -10.99
N PRO A 39 24.20 -8.87 -10.44
CA PRO A 39 23.21 -9.95 -10.35
C PRO A 39 21.98 -9.57 -9.51
N TYR A 40 22.19 -8.81 -8.43
CA TYR A 40 21.10 -8.33 -7.58
C TYR A 40 20.24 -7.28 -8.29
N ALA A 41 20.87 -6.32 -8.99
CA ALA A 41 20.16 -5.34 -9.80
C ALA A 41 19.33 -6.01 -10.90
N GLN A 42 19.87 -7.00 -11.60
CA GLN A 42 19.16 -7.74 -12.64
C GLN A 42 17.95 -8.51 -12.08
N ALA A 43 18.13 -9.20 -10.96
CA ALA A 43 17.04 -9.96 -10.33
C ALA A 43 15.82 -9.08 -9.97
N LEU A 44 16.06 -7.83 -9.55
CA LEU A 44 15.02 -6.91 -9.11
C LEU A 44 14.47 -6.01 -10.22
N LEU A 45 15.25 -5.69 -11.25
CA LEU A 45 14.85 -4.75 -12.31
C LEU A 45 14.33 -5.44 -13.56
N GLU A 46 14.86 -6.62 -13.90
CA GLU A 46 14.49 -7.31 -15.14
C GLU A 46 13.15 -8.05 -15.00
N LYS A 47 12.43 -8.16 -16.13
CA LYS A 47 11.20 -8.93 -16.21
C LYS A 47 11.55 -10.42 -16.13
N GLN A 48 11.07 -11.08 -15.09
CA GLN A 48 11.28 -12.52 -14.91
C GLN A 48 10.30 -13.32 -15.77
N LYS A 49 10.76 -14.43 -16.34
CA LYS A 49 9.93 -15.35 -17.13
C LYS A 49 9.89 -16.69 -16.41
N TYR A 50 8.76 -16.98 -15.78
CA TYR A 50 8.55 -18.28 -15.13
C TYR A 50 8.56 -19.41 -16.19
N PRO A 51 9.30 -20.51 -15.97
CA PRO A 51 9.34 -21.62 -16.91
C PRO A 51 7.96 -22.26 -17.08
N ASN A 52 7.68 -22.75 -18.30
CA ASN A 52 6.43 -23.45 -18.58
C ASN A 52 6.47 -24.90 -18.06
N ILE A 53 6.37 -25.05 -16.73
CA ILE A 53 6.34 -26.34 -16.06
C ILE A 53 4.89 -26.83 -16.03
N ARG A 54 4.65 -28.11 -16.36
CA ARG A 54 3.33 -28.74 -16.29
C ARG A 54 3.37 -29.91 -15.32
N GLN A 55 2.25 -30.20 -14.65
CA GLN A 55 2.15 -31.30 -13.69
C GLN A 55 2.40 -32.68 -14.33
N TYR A 56 2.06 -32.81 -15.61
CA TYR A 56 2.30 -33.96 -16.48
C TYR A 56 2.24 -33.52 -17.95
N PRO A 57 2.72 -34.32 -18.94
CA PRO A 57 2.63 -33.98 -20.36
C PRO A 57 1.19 -33.63 -20.79
N GLY A 58 0.98 -32.42 -21.32
CA GLY A 58 -0.35 -31.90 -21.71
C GLY A 58 -1.23 -31.38 -20.55
N GLY A 59 -0.83 -31.60 -19.30
CA GLY A 59 -1.56 -31.17 -18.11
C GLY A 59 -1.47 -29.67 -17.81
N PRO A 60 -2.18 -29.17 -16.78
CA PRO A 60 -2.17 -27.75 -16.42
C PRO A 60 -0.76 -27.28 -15.99
N PRO A 61 -0.45 -25.98 -16.16
CA PRO A 61 0.81 -25.42 -15.68
C PRO A 61 0.89 -25.51 -14.15
N VAL A 62 2.10 -25.71 -13.65
CA VAL A 62 2.40 -25.63 -12.22
C VAL A 62 2.44 -24.13 -11.86
N PRO A 63 1.56 -23.64 -10.97
CA PRO A 63 1.64 -22.26 -10.53
C PRO A 63 2.93 -22.05 -9.71
N PRO A 64 3.58 -20.88 -9.83
CA PRO A 64 4.69 -20.52 -8.96
C PRO A 64 4.25 -20.50 -7.49
N TYR A 65 5.14 -20.86 -6.58
CA TYR A 65 4.89 -20.79 -5.15
C TYR A 65 5.18 -19.36 -4.62
N ASP A 66 4.24 -18.80 -3.86
CA ASP A 66 4.27 -17.48 -3.20
C ASP A 66 4.48 -16.28 -4.13
N ASN A 67 5.72 -16.01 -4.53
CA ASN A 67 6.14 -14.80 -5.22
C ASN A 67 6.68 -15.15 -6.61
N ALA A 68 5.84 -15.01 -7.63
CA ALA A 68 6.18 -15.34 -9.02
C ALA A 68 7.27 -14.43 -9.64
N GLY A 69 7.66 -13.34 -8.96
CA GLY A 69 8.74 -12.47 -9.41
C GLY A 69 8.99 -11.28 -8.49
N TRP A 70 10.21 -10.77 -8.57
CA TRP A 70 10.72 -9.65 -7.76
C TRP A 70 10.96 -8.41 -8.61
N THR A 71 10.32 -8.32 -9.79
CA THR A 71 10.47 -7.20 -10.73
C THR A 71 9.83 -5.94 -10.15
N LEU A 72 10.57 -5.24 -9.29
CA LEU A 72 10.15 -4.04 -8.57
C LEU A 72 9.56 -2.96 -9.48
N PRO A 73 10.11 -2.67 -10.68
CA PRO A 73 9.52 -1.68 -11.57
C PRO A 73 8.05 -1.97 -11.91
N LEU A 74 7.70 -3.23 -12.15
CA LEU A 74 6.32 -3.62 -12.44
C LEU A 74 5.43 -3.54 -11.20
N GLN A 75 5.93 -3.95 -10.04
CA GLN A 75 5.19 -3.89 -8.78
C GLN A 75 4.92 -2.44 -8.33
N MET A 76 5.82 -1.52 -8.66
CA MET A 76 5.74 -0.12 -8.25
C MET A 76 5.21 0.82 -9.35
N GLY A 77 4.87 0.31 -10.53
CA GLY A 77 4.41 1.12 -11.66
C GLY A 77 5.48 2.08 -12.21
N VAL A 78 6.76 1.72 -12.09
CA VAL A 78 7.91 2.50 -12.57
C VAL A 78 8.37 1.95 -13.92
N SER A 79 8.54 2.83 -14.91
CA SER A 79 9.17 2.44 -16.18
C SER A 79 10.66 2.19 -16.00
N CYS A 80 11.14 1.03 -16.44
CA CYS A 80 12.55 0.67 -16.42
C CYS A 80 12.93 0.05 -17.76
N ASP A 81 13.89 0.67 -18.44
CA ASP A 81 14.38 0.25 -19.75
C ASP A 81 15.80 -0.32 -19.60
N ARG A 82 16.03 -1.52 -20.14
CA ARG A 82 17.39 -2.08 -20.26
C ARG A 82 18.03 -1.51 -21.51
N ILE A 83 19.19 -0.88 -21.33
CA ILE A 83 19.99 -0.31 -22.42
C ILE A 83 21.24 -1.18 -22.59
N GLU A 84 21.37 -1.84 -23.74
CA GLU A 84 22.51 -2.71 -24.06
C GLU A 84 23.68 -1.94 -24.67
N ASN A 85 23.36 -0.96 -25.52
CA ASN A 85 24.36 -0.17 -26.24
C ASN A 85 24.96 0.89 -25.31
N THR A 86 26.24 1.21 -25.52
CA THR A 86 26.89 2.31 -24.83
C THR A 86 26.26 3.64 -25.21
N PHE A 87 26.22 4.56 -24.25
CA PHE A 87 25.83 5.96 -24.45
C PHE A 87 26.65 6.82 -23.50
N GLU A 88 26.85 8.09 -23.87
CA GLU A 88 27.57 9.06 -23.06
C GLU A 88 26.60 10.10 -22.52
N VAL A 89 26.71 10.38 -21.22
CA VAL A 89 25.94 11.40 -20.52
C VAL A 89 26.67 11.78 -19.24
N LYS A 90 26.58 13.04 -18.83
CA LYS A 90 27.10 13.47 -17.53
C LYS A 90 26.29 12.85 -16.38
N LEU A 91 26.96 12.05 -15.56
CA LEU A 91 26.36 11.33 -14.43
C LEU A 91 26.90 11.82 -13.09
N GLU A 92 26.03 11.82 -12.09
CA GLU A 92 26.43 11.91 -10.69
C GLU A 92 26.03 10.64 -9.95
N LYS A 93 26.97 10.02 -9.24
CA LYS A 93 26.68 8.90 -8.35
C LYS A 93 25.94 9.41 -7.12
N LEU A 94 24.80 8.79 -6.82
CA LEU A 94 23.98 9.19 -5.69
C LEU A 94 24.50 8.54 -4.40
N ALA A 95 24.72 9.37 -3.37
CA ALA A 95 24.94 8.88 -1.99
C ALA A 95 23.61 8.52 -1.29
N LYS A 96 22.51 9.18 -1.69
CA LYS A 96 21.15 8.94 -1.22
C LYS A 96 20.18 9.21 -2.37
N VAL A 97 19.06 8.47 -2.41
CA VAL A 97 18.01 8.75 -3.39
C VAL A 97 17.37 10.11 -3.05
N PRO A 98 17.34 11.08 -3.98
CA PRO A 98 16.61 12.32 -3.78
C PRO A 98 15.11 12.01 -3.78
N TYR A 99 14.44 12.38 -2.70
CA TYR A 99 12.99 12.42 -2.69
C TYR A 99 12.51 13.66 -3.45
N PRO A 100 11.37 13.61 -4.15
CA PRO A 100 10.80 14.80 -4.76
C PRO A 100 10.57 15.84 -3.67
N SER A 101 11.27 16.99 -3.75
CA SER A 101 10.99 18.11 -2.86
C SER A 101 9.65 18.70 -3.25
N THR A 102 8.64 18.50 -2.42
CA THR A 102 7.34 19.13 -2.60
C THR A 102 7.26 20.31 -1.66
N ALA A 103 7.68 21.49 -2.13
CA ALA A 103 7.35 22.72 -1.45
C ALA A 103 5.81 22.78 -1.36
N PHE A 104 5.26 22.65 -0.15
CA PHE A 104 3.83 22.76 0.08
C PHE A 104 3.42 24.22 -0.13
N GLN A 105 2.94 24.52 -1.33
CA GLN A 105 2.50 25.88 -1.70
C GLN A 105 1.06 26.18 -1.26
N ALA A 106 0.31 25.20 -0.75
CA ALA A 106 -1.12 25.35 -0.46
C ALA A 106 -1.42 25.96 0.93
N LYS A 107 -0.54 26.82 1.46
CA LYS A 107 -0.83 27.57 2.71
C LYS A 107 -2.04 28.51 2.55
N SER A 108 -2.36 28.94 1.32
CA SER A 108 -3.44 29.90 1.05
C SER A 108 -4.77 29.27 0.61
N SER A 109 -4.79 28.02 0.12
CA SER A 109 -6.03 27.44 -0.40
C SER A 109 -6.95 26.91 0.71
N PRO A 110 -8.28 27.07 0.61
CA PRO A 110 -9.24 26.60 1.61
C PRO A 110 -9.34 25.08 1.73
N TYR A 111 -8.93 24.33 0.69
CA TYR A 111 -8.88 22.88 0.70
C TYR A 111 -7.53 22.35 0.22
N ILE A 112 -7.21 21.15 0.68
CA ILE A 112 -6.02 20.39 0.32
C ILE A 112 -6.45 19.08 -0.32
N VAL A 113 -5.81 18.70 -1.42
CA VAL A 113 -6.02 17.45 -2.12
C VAL A 113 -4.81 16.52 -1.95
N LEU A 114 -5.08 15.28 -1.54
CA LEU A 114 -4.11 14.18 -1.48
C LEU A 114 -4.52 13.11 -2.51
N ASP A 115 -3.66 12.83 -3.49
CA ASP A 115 -3.97 11.93 -4.59
C ASP A 115 -4.04 10.46 -4.11
N SER A 116 -5.14 9.77 -4.42
CA SER A 116 -5.37 8.37 -4.02
C SER A 116 -4.42 7.36 -4.67
N ARG A 117 -3.68 7.75 -5.72
CA ARG A 117 -2.66 6.91 -6.36
C ARG A 117 -1.39 6.75 -5.52
N GLN A 118 -1.18 7.62 -4.54
CA GLN A 118 -0.01 7.56 -3.67
C GLN A 118 -0.40 6.88 -2.35
N ASN A 119 0.21 5.74 -2.01
CA ASN A 119 -0.10 4.99 -0.79
C ASN A 119 0.08 5.85 0.48
N ALA A 120 1.08 6.72 0.49
CA ALA A 120 1.32 7.68 1.56
C ALA A 120 0.13 8.62 1.85
N SER A 121 -0.73 8.90 0.87
CA SER A 121 -1.93 9.71 1.06
C SER A 121 -2.89 9.11 2.09
N TYR A 122 -2.95 7.78 2.18
CA TYR A 122 -3.80 7.08 3.14
C TYR A 122 -3.29 7.27 4.57
N SER A 123 -1.98 7.12 4.80
CA SER A 123 -1.37 7.36 6.12
C SER A 123 -1.57 8.79 6.60
N VAL A 124 -1.41 9.77 5.69
CA VAL A 124 -1.68 11.18 5.99
C VAL A 124 -3.16 11.40 6.28
N ALA A 125 -4.07 10.85 5.47
CA ALA A 125 -5.51 10.98 5.66
C ALA A 125 -5.97 10.38 7.01
N PHE A 126 -5.54 9.17 7.37
CA PHE A 126 -5.88 8.55 8.66
C PHE A 126 -5.33 9.34 9.83
N THR A 127 -4.11 9.88 9.72
CA THR A 127 -3.53 10.73 10.77
C THR A 127 -4.35 12.01 10.95
N LEU A 128 -4.74 12.66 9.86
CA LEU A 128 -5.58 13.88 9.91
C LEU A 128 -6.98 13.57 10.46
N LEU A 129 -7.60 12.45 10.08
CA LEU A 129 -8.94 12.04 10.54
C LEU A 129 -9.03 11.90 12.08
N LYS A 130 -7.92 11.65 12.78
CA LYS A 130 -7.88 11.64 14.26
C LYS A 130 -8.22 13.01 14.86
N GLN A 131 -7.95 14.09 14.14
CA GLN A 131 -8.32 15.47 14.53
C GLN A 131 -9.75 15.85 14.12
N LYS A 132 -10.49 14.90 13.52
CA LYS A 132 -11.87 15.09 13.02
C LYS A 132 -12.04 16.33 12.12
N PRO A 133 -11.13 16.61 11.16
CA PRO A 133 -11.32 17.67 10.20
C PRO A 133 -12.50 17.34 9.27
N GLU A 134 -13.01 18.37 8.61
CA GLU A 134 -13.92 18.19 7.48
C GLU A 134 -13.13 17.59 6.31
N MET A 135 -13.40 16.33 5.99
CA MET A 135 -12.70 15.56 4.95
C MET A 135 -13.70 14.88 4.01
N TYR A 136 -13.32 14.74 2.76
CA TYR A 136 -14.12 14.14 1.71
C TYR A 136 -13.30 13.20 0.84
N ARG A 137 -13.98 12.26 0.20
CA ARG A 137 -13.48 11.44 -0.91
C ARG A 137 -14.13 11.92 -2.21
N SER A 138 -13.32 12.26 -3.20
CA SER A 138 -13.82 12.56 -4.55
C SER A 138 -14.41 11.30 -5.20
N LYS A 139 -15.54 11.44 -5.89
CA LYS A 139 -16.14 10.35 -6.69
C LYS A 139 -15.57 10.29 -8.11
N GLU A 140 -15.00 11.40 -8.57
CA GLU A 140 -14.45 11.57 -9.91
C GLU A 140 -13.03 12.14 -9.86
N THR A 141 -12.37 12.14 -11.02
CA THR A 141 -11.04 12.75 -11.17
C THR A 141 -11.15 14.26 -11.00
N ILE A 142 -10.31 14.83 -10.13
CA ILE A 142 -10.18 16.29 -9.96
C ILE A 142 -9.20 16.79 -11.03
N LYS A 143 -9.66 17.74 -11.85
CA LYS A 143 -8.87 18.34 -12.94
C LYS A 143 -8.73 19.84 -12.67
N GLU A 144 -7.56 20.25 -12.22
CA GLU A 144 -7.18 21.65 -12.06
C GLU A 144 -6.09 22.01 -13.07
N LYS A 145 -5.90 23.31 -13.34
CA LYS A 145 -4.85 23.76 -14.27
C LYS A 145 -3.45 23.32 -13.82
N ALA A 146 -3.21 23.30 -12.50
CA ALA A 146 -1.91 22.97 -11.92
C ALA A 146 -1.71 21.47 -11.62
N PHE A 147 -2.79 20.69 -11.52
CA PHE A 147 -2.69 19.28 -11.14
C PHE A 147 -3.90 18.44 -11.55
N LYS A 148 -3.71 17.13 -11.59
CA LYS A 148 -4.76 16.14 -11.79
C LYS A 148 -4.67 15.08 -10.69
N ALA A 149 -5.76 14.85 -9.98
CA ALA A 149 -5.85 13.84 -8.93
C ALA A 149 -6.91 12.79 -9.29
N ALA A 150 -6.63 11.51 -9.05
CA ALA A 150 -7.50 10.42 -9.45
C ALA A 150 -8.83 10.40 -8.66
N ALA A 151 -9.83 9.68 -9.17
CA ALA A 151 -11.04 9.40 -8.39
C ALA A 151 -10.69 8.71 -7.06
N GLY A 152 -11.43 9.02 -6.00
CA GLY A 152 -11.13 8.58 -4.65
C GLY A 152 -10.03 9.40 -3.96
N SER A 153 -9.49 10.45 -4.56
CA SER A 153 -8.56 11.35 -3.86
C SER A 153 -9.22 12.01 -2.65
N PHE A 154 -8.42 12.27 -1.62
CA PHE A 154 -8.88 12.91 -0.39
C PHE A 154 -8.90 14.42 -0.57
N ILE A 155 -9.96 15.06 -0.05
CA ILE A 155 -10.09 16.51 -0.01
C ILE A 155 -10.27 16.89 1.46
N VAL A 156 -9.36 17.69 2.00
CA VAL A 156 -9.34 18.08 3.42
C VAL A 156 -9.53 19.58 3.51
N LYS A 157 -10.42 20.05 4.39
CA LYS A 157 -10.52 21.47 4.69
C LYS A 157 -9.26 21.96 5.39
N ASN A 158 -8.69 23.05 4.89
CA ASN A 158 -7.43 23.60 5.34
C ASN A 158 -7.62 24.46 6.61
N THR A 159 -7.69 23.82 7.77
CA THR A 159 -7.79 24.50 9.07
C THR A 159 -6.40 24.69 9.70
N PRO A 160 -6.23 25.60 10.69
CA PRO A 160 -4.93 25.80 11.35
C PRO A 160 -4.34 24.52 11.96
N ILE A 161 -5.19 23.61 12.48
CA ILE A 161 -4.75 22.31 13.02
C ILE A 161 -4.20 21.42 11.90
N VAL A 162 -4.89 21.37 10.75
CA VAL A 162 -4.43 20.61 9.58
C VAL A 162 -3.11 21.17 9.07
N GLN A 163 -2.97 22.50 8.93
CA GLN A 163 -1.74 23.14 8.48
C GLN A 163 -0.54 22.80 9.37
N LYS A 164 -0.73 22.84 10.70
CA LYS A 164 0.33 22.54 11.68
C LYS A 164 0.84 21.10 11.56
N LEU A 165 -0.04 20.14 11.29
CA LEU A 165 0.32 18.72 11.18
C LEU A 165 0.83 18.36 9.78
N LEU A 166 0.25 18.98 8.76
CA LEU A 166 0.45 18.56 7.38
C LEU A 166 1.90 18.72 6.93
N SER A 167 2.59 19.80 7.29
CA SER A 167 3.98 20.01 6.85
C SER A 167 4.90 18.86 7.25
N GLY A 168 4.85 18.42 8.52
CA GLY A 168 5.64 17.29 9.01
C GLY A 168 5.21 15.96 8.40
N LEU A 169 3.91 15.79 8.09
CA LEU A 169 3.40 14.60 7.42
C LEU A 169 3.85 14.52 5.96
N LEU A 170 3.80 15.62 5.21
CA LEU A 170 4.26 15.67 3.82
C LEU A 170 5.76 15.44 3.71
N GLU A 171 6.55 15.97 4.66
CA GLU A 171 7.99 15.74 4.74
C GLU A 171 8.30 14.28 5.09
N LYS A 172 7.68 13.74 6.16
CA LYS A 172 7.87 12.34 6.59
C LYS A 172 7.56 11.34 5.47
N TRP A 173 6.47 11.56 4.75
CA TRP A 173 5.98 10.62 3.74
C TRP A 173 6.40 10.96 2.31
N HIS A 174 7.17 12.04 2.12
CA HIS A 174 7.57 12.56 0.81
C HIS A 174 6.37 12.72 -0.15
N LEU A 175 5.26 13.21 0.39
CA LEU A 175 3.96 13.25 -0.28
C LEU A 175 3.70 14.62 -0.90
N LYS A 176 3.20 14.63 -2.14
CA LYS A 176 2.72 15.86 -2.77
C LYS A 176 1.27 16.12 -2.41
N ALA A 177 1.00 17.31 -1.88
CA ALA A 177 -0.36 17.80 -1.68
C ALA A 177 -0.63 19.01 -2.58
N TYR A 178 -1.89 19.20 -2.95
CA TYR A 178 -2.32 20.28 -3.83
C TYR A 178 -3.33 21.19 -3.15
N GLY A 179 -3.26 22.49 -3.41
CA GLY A 179 -4.27 23.44 -2.97
C GLY A 179 -5.48 23.42 -3.88
N LEU A 180 -6.67 23.60 -3.32
CA LEU A 180 -7.93 23.66 -4.04
C LEU A 180 -8.81 24.78 -3.49
N GLU A 181 -9.29 25.65 -4.38
CA GLU A 181 -10.06 26.85 -4.02
C GLU A 181 -11.53 26.56 -3.73
N SER A 182 -12.13 25.60 -4.43
CA SER A 182 -13.54 25.25 -4.23
C SER A 182 -13.80 23.77 -4.47
N ILE A 183 -14.76 23.23 -3.72
CA ILE A 183 -15.20 21.84 -3.84
C ILE A 183 -16.62 21.74 -4.39
N SER A 184 -17.31 22.85 -4.68
CA SER A 184 -18.75 22.87 -5.00
C SER A 184 -19.09 22.02 -6.23
N ASN A 185 -18.25 22.08 -7.27
CA ASN A 185 -18.45 21.38 -8.54
C ASN A 185 -17.82 19.97 -8.55
N ILE A 186 -17.32 19.49 -7.41
CA ILE A 186 -16.67 18.17 -7.31
C ILE A 186 -17.65 17.19 -6.65
N PRO A 187 -18.13 16.17 -7.38
CA PRO A 187 -18.85 15.04 -6.79
C PRO A 187 -17.99 14.37 -5.71
N LYS A 188 -18.52 14.31 -4.49
CA LYS A 188 -17.75 13.88 -3.30
C LYS A 188 -18.64 13.24 -2.25
N THR A 189 -18.03 12.48 -1.36
CA THR A 189 -18.67 11.88 -0.18
C THR A 189 -17.92 12.32 1.07
N SER A 190 -18.65 12.69 2.13
CA SER A 190 -18.04 13.00 3.43
C SER A 190 -17.33 11.78 4.00
N LEU A 191 -16.10 11.97 4.46
CA LEU A 191 -15.28 10.94 5.07
C LEU A 191 -15.13 11.23 6.56
N LYS A 192 -15.52 10.26 7.39
CA LYS A 192 -15.30 10.26 8.83
C LYS A 192 -14.24 9.21 9.16
N ASN A 193 -13.68 9.31 10.37
CA ASN A 193 -12.76 8.30 10.86
C ASN A 193 -13.50 6.94 11.00
N PRO A 194 -13.16 5.91 10.19
CA PRO A 194 -13.90 4.67 10.18
C PRO A 194 -13.60 3.82 11.43
N ARG A 195 -14.62 3.12 11.93
CA ARG A 195 -14.46 2.14 13.00
C ARG A 195 -14.19 0.78 12.39
N ILE A 196 -12.92 0.42 12.28
CA ILE A 196 -12.51 -0.82 11.62
C ILE A 196 -12.28 -1.91 12.68
N GLY A 197 -12.87 -3.08 12.46
CA GLY A 197 -12.55 -4.29 13.21
C GLY A 197 -11.68 -5.21 12.37
N LEU A 198 -10.54 -5.66 12.88
CA LEU A 198 -9.72 -6.70 12.25
C LEU A 198 -9.95 -8.01 13.00
N TYR A 199 -10.50 -9.01 12.32
CA TYR A 199 -10.74 -10.32 12.93
C TYR A 199 -9.43 -11.09 13.07
N GLN A 200 -9.17 -11.55 14.29
CA GLN A 200 -8.05 -12.40 14.65
C GLN A 200 -8.58 -13.72 15.20
N SER A 201 -8.35 -14.77 14.42
CA SER A 201 -8.58 -16.15 14.82
C SER A 201 -7.62 -16.56 15.93
N TRP A 202 -8.04 -17.52 16.75
CA TRP A 202 -7.15 -18.21 17.68
C TRP A 202 -6.28 -19.26 16.97
N ALA A 203 -6.61 -19.60 15.73
CA ALA A 203 -5.69 -20.31 14.86
C ALA A 203 -4.61 -19.35 14.34
N SER A 204 -3.37 -19.82 14.27
CA SER A 204 -2.27 -19.04 13.68
C SER A 204 -2.56 -18.73 12.22
N ASN A 205 -2.80 -17.46 11.89
CA ASN A 205 -3.04 -17.00 10.53
C ASN A 205 -1.95 -15.98 10.10
N MET A 206 -1.16 -16.36 9.10
CA MET A 206 -0.09 -15.50 8.58
C MET A 206 -0.64 -14.26 7.85
N ASP A 207 -1.73 -14.40 7.10
CA ASP A 207 -2.35 -13.29 6.36
C ASP A 207 -2.95 -12.23 7.30
N GLU A 208 -3.50 -12.65 8.44
CA GLU A 208 -3.92 -11.72 9.51
C GLU A 208 -2.73 -10.92 10.03
N GLY A 209 -1.61 -11.58 10.31
CA GLY A 209 -0.39 -10.93 10.78
C GLY A 209 0.14 -9.88 9.79
N TRP A 210 0.19 -10.20 8.49
CA TRP A 210 0.59 -9.25 7.45
C TRP A 210 -0.39 -8.10 7.29
N THR A 211 -1.70 -8.38 7.32
CA THR A 211 -2.74 -7.35 7.25
C THR A 211 -2.63 -6.38 8.42
N ARG A 212 -2.41 -6.90 9.63
CA ARG A 212 -2.22 -6.11 10.84
C ARG A 212 -0.95 -5.25 10.76
N TYR A 213 0.15 -5.81 10.26
CA TYR A 213 1.39 -5.07 10.03
C TYR A 213 1.17 -3.87 9.08
N VAL A 214 0.44 -4.06 7.98
CA VAL A 214 0.09 -2.96 7.05
C VAL A 214 -0.76 -1.89 7.73
N PHE A 215 -1.72 -2.29 8.59
CA PHE A 215 -2.55 -1.34 9.32
C PHE A 215 -1.72 -0.51 10.31
N ASP A 216 -0.80 -1.16 11.03
CA ASP A 216 0.11 -0.52 11.96
C ASP A 216 1.05 0.47 11.24
N ASP A 217 1.68 0.05 10.13
CA ASP A 217 2.63 0.86 9.36
C ASP A 217 1.95 2.09 8.73
N LEU A 218 0.77 1.91 8.15
CA LEU A 218 0.00 3.00 7.55
C LEU A 218 -0.83 3.81 8.56
N GLY A 219 -0.84 3.41 9.84
CA GLY A 219 -1.58 4.08 10.90
C GLY A 219 -3.11 4.01 10.73
N VAL A 220 -3.61 2.96 10.08
CA VAL A 220 -5.04 2.66 9.95
C VAL A 220 -5.59 2.33 11.34
N PRO A 221 -6.64 3.02 11.82
CA PRO A 221 -7.21 2.71 13.13
C PRO A 221 -8.03 1.43 13.06
N TYR A 222 -7.73 0.45 13.91
CA TYR A 222 -8.52 -0.78 14.04
C TYR A 222 -8.66 -1.22 15.49
N LYS A 223 -9.62 -2.12 15.73
CA LYS A 223 -9.71 -2.93 16.94
C LYS A 223 -9.65 -4.40 16.55
N THR A 224 -8.89 -5.19 17.29
CA THR A 224 -8.88 -6.65 17.14
C THR A 224 -10.22 -7.23 17.60
N LEU A 225 -10.77 -8.14 16.80
CA LEU A 225 -11.99 -8.90 17.06
C LEU A 225 -11.65 -10.38 17.17
N HIS A 226 -12.17 -11.05 18.18
CA HIS A 226 -12.11 -12.49 18.33
C HIS A 226 -13.49 -13.12 18.24
N ASN A 227 -13.57 -14.46 18.16
CA ASN A 227 -14.83 -15.20 18.04
C ASN A 227 -15.86 -14.82 19.11
N LYS A 228 -15.42 -14.50 20.33
CA LYS A 228 -16.30 -14.08 21.44
C LYS A 228 -17.03 -12.77 21.15
N ASP A 229 -16.45 -11.87 20.37
CA ASP A 229 -17.01 -10.55 20.08
C ASP A 229 -18.18 -10.63 19.08
N PHE A 230 -18.36 -11.79 18.43
CA PHE A 230 -19.52 -12.10 17.59
C PHE A 230 -20.63 -12.83 18.36
N LYS A 231 -20.37 -13.22 19.62
CA LYS A 231 -21.36 -13.90 20.45
C LYS A 231 -22.20 -12.87 21.20
N GLY A 232 -23.52 -13.04 21.16
CA GLY A 232 -24.43 -12.29 22.02
C GLY A 232 -24.26 -12.67 23.49
N THR A 233 -24.74 -11.83 24.41
CA THR A 233 -24.72 -12.15 25.84
C THR A 233 -26.02 -12.83 26.25
N GLN A 234 -25.92 -13.79 27.17
CA GLN A 234 -27.07 -14.43 27.79
C GLN A 234 -27.03 -14.19 29.29
N LYS A 235 -28.09 -13.58 29.84
CA LYS A 235 -28.27 -13.40 31.28
C LYS A 235 -29.65 -13.95 31.65
N GLY A 236 -29.68 -15.09 32.35
CA GLY A 236 -30.92 -15.83 32.61
C GLY A 236 -31.59 -16.30 31.31
N LYS A 237 -32.89 -16.04 31.15
CA LYS A 237 -33.66 -16.34 29.93
C LYS A 237 -33.48 -15.30 28.80
N THR A 238 -32.80 -14.18 29.07
CA THR A 238 -32.67 -13.07 28.11
C THR A 238 -31.40 -13.24 27.28
N LYS A 239 -31.58 -13.42 25.98
CA LYS A 239 -30.49 -13.47 24.99
C LYS A 239 -30.41 -12.14 24.25
N LYS A 240 -29.36 -11.36 24.49
CA LYS A 240 -29.09 -10.13 23.76
C LYS A 240 -28.24 -10.45 22.54
N LYS A 241 -28.73 -10.15 21.34
CA LYS A 241 -27.94 -10.26 20.11
C LYS A 241 -26.78 -9.27 20.14
N VAL A 242 -25.65 -9.67 19.55
CA VAL A 242 -24.53 -8.76 19.33
C VAL A 242 -24.94 -7.68 18.33
N ASP A 243 -24.56 -6.43 18.60
CA ASP A 243 -24.73 -5.31 17.66
C ASP A 243 -23.36 -4.83 17.19
N LEU A 244 -22.89 -5.41 16.09
CA LEU A 244 -21.62 -5.05 15.48
C LEU A 244 -21.66 -3.67 14.81
N LYS A 245 -22.82 -3.25 14.28
CA LYS A 245 -22.99 -1.95 13.61
C LYS A 245 -22.81 -0.79 14.58
N SER A 246 -23.17 -1.00 15.84
CA SER A 246 -22.95 -0.01 16.90
C SER A 246 -21.47 0.31 17.15
N ASN A 247 -20.55 -0.59 16.79
CA ASN A 247 -19.13 -0.45 17.10
C ASN A 247 -18.22 -0.39 15.85
N TYR A 248 -18.66 -0.91 14.72
CA TYR A 248 -17.85 -1.08 13.52
C TYR A 248 -18.59 -0.63 12.26
N ASP A 249 -17.88 0.05 11.37
CA ASP A 249 -18.33 0.40 10.02
C ASP A 249 -17.84 -0.63 9.00
N VAL A 250 -16.66 -1.22 9.24
CA VAL A 250 -16.04 -2.25 8.40
C VAL A 250 -15.44 -3.32 9.31
N ILE A 251 -15.64 -4.59 8.96
CA ILE A 251 -14.94 -5.72 9.57
C ILE A 251 -14.12 -6.39 8.48
N VAL A 252 -12.83 -6.56 8.73
CA VAL A 252 -11.86 -7.18 7.83
C VAL A 252 -11.57 -8.58 8.32
N PHE A 253 -11.67 -9.54 7.41
CA PHE A 253 -11.25 -10.92 7.60
C PHE A 253 -10.06 -11.16 6.68
N ALA A 254 -8.98 -11.67 7.26
CA ALA A 254 -7.89 -12.27 6.51
C ALA A 254 -8.37 -13.54 5.79
N ASP A 255 -7.60 -14.02 4.81
CA ASP A 255 -7.89 -15.29 4.16
C ASP A 255 -7.83 -16.43 5.18
N GLU A 256 -8.98 -17.03 5.46
CA GLU A 256 -9.12 -18.15 6.38
C GLU A 256 -10.37 -18.95 6.05
N SER A 257 -10.28 -20.27 6.20
CA SER A 257 -11.45 -21.12 6.03
C SER A 257 -12.52 -20.80 7.07
N HIS A 258 -13.76 -20.63 6.60
CA HIS A 258 -14.91 -20.47 7.48
C HIS A 258 -15.08 -21.62 8.49
N GLN A 259 -14.60 -22.83 8.15
CA GLN A 259 -14.61 -23.96 9.08
C GLN A 259 -13.63 -23.76 10.23
N ILE A 260 -12.42 -23.27 9.94
CA ILE A 260 -11.42 -22.95 10.96
C ILE A 260 -11.94 -21.83 11.85
N ILE A 261 -12.52 -20.78 11.27
CA ILE A 261 -13.17 -19.69 12.02
C ILE A 261 -14.24 -20.21 12.98
N LYS A 262 -15.09 -21.14 12.54
CA LYS A 262 -16.22 -21.64 13.36
C LYS A 262 -15.83 -22.69 14.38
N THR A 263 -14.93 -23.61 14.01
CA THR A 263 -14.68 -24.85 14.74
C THR A 263 -13.26 -24.95 15.29
N GLY A 264 -12.35 -24.09 14.83
CA GLY A 264 -10.91 -24.22 15.08
C GLY A 264 -10.25 -25.35 14.27
N LYS A 265 -11.00 -26.05 13.42
CA LYS A 265 -10.53 -27.25 12.70
C LYS A 265 -10.59 -27.04 11.18
N PRO A 266 -9.64 -27.60 10.41
CA PRO A 266 -9.73 -27.63 8.96
C PRO A 266 -10.90 -28.51 8.52
N ASP A 267 -11.35 -28.30 7.29
CA ASP A 267 -12.37 -29.16 6.67
C ASP A 267 -11.89 -30.63 6.65
N PRO A 268 -12.69 -31.61 7.11
CA PRO A 268 -12.29 -33.03 7.13
C PRO A 268 -11.91 -33.59 5.76
N THR A 269 -12.42 -33.01 4.68
CA THR A 269 -12.12 -33.41 3.29
C THR A 269 -10.87 -32.71 2.73
N SER A 270 -10.32 -31.74 3.46
CA SER A 270 -9.10 -31.03 3.05
C SER A 270 -7.88 -31.94 3.15
N ARG A 271 -6.96 -31.82 2.18
CA ARG A 271 -5.61 -32.42 2.25
C ARG A 271 -4.82 -32.05 3.51
N TRP A 272 -5.23 -30.97 4.19
CA TRP A 272 -4.61 -30.47 5.41
C TRP A 272 -5.17 -31.11 6.68
N ALA A 273 -6.33 -31.78 6.63
CA ALA A 273 -6.95 -32.42 7.80
C ALA A 273 -6.03 -33.45 8.46
N ARG A 274 -5.26 -34.20 7.66
CA ARG A 274 -4.30 -35.21 8.15
C ARG A 274 -3.09 -34.63 8.91
N TYR A 275 -2.85 -33.32 8.79
CA TYR A 275 -1.75 -32.61 9.46
C TYR A 275 -2.23 -31.82 10.68
N PHE A 276 -3.53 -31.85 10.99
CA PHE A 276 -4.07 -31.13 12.13
C PHE A 276 -3.89 -31.94 13.41
N THR A 277 -3.24 -31.34 14.40
CA THR A 277 -3.20 -31.83 15.77
C THR A 277 -4.07 -30.95 16.64
N ASP A 278 -4.94 -31.56 17.45
CA ASP A 278 -5.73 -30.81 18.42
C ASP A 278 -4.78 -30.04 19.35
N PRO A 279 -5.03 -28.74 19.59
CA PRO A 279 -4.22 -27.97 20.52
C PRO A 279 -4.33 -28.57 21.94
N PRO A 280 -3.30 -28.39 22.78
CA PRO A 280 -3.37 -28.81 24.17
C PRO A 280 -4.58 -28.14 24.88
N PRO A 281 -5.18 -28.80 25.88
CA PRO A 281 -6.31 -28.25 26.62
C PRO A 281 -5.94 -26.92 27.29
N GLU A 282 -6.92 -26.02 27.41
CA GLU A 282 -6.77 -24.77 28.19
C GLU A 282 -6.42 -25.11 29.65
N TYR A 283 -5.42 -24.42 30.20
CA TYR A 283 -4.95 -24.58 31.58
C TYR A 283 -5.78 -23.77 32.58
#